data_AF-A0A7U6QK46-F1
#
_entry.id   AF-A0A7U6QK46-F1
#
_cell.length_a   1.000
_cell.length_b   1.000
_cell.length_c   1.000
_cell.angle_alpha   90.00
_cell.angle_beta   90.00
_cell.angle_gamma   90.00
#
_symmetry.space_group_name_H-M   'P 1'
#
loop_
_entity.id
_entity.type
_entity.pdbx_description
1 polymer ?
#
loop_
_entity_poly.entity_id
_entity_poly.type
_entity_poly.pdbx_seq_one_letter_code
_entity_poly.pdbx_strand_id
1 'polypeptide(L)' 'MDFAILFLPSNLVLERDIMNLDKLVCQCMRVSNGDIKKAVENGANTLEELQEQTKVCRGCKRCKDNVIRVMEEFQNN' A
#
# COMPACT_ATOMS: atom_id res chain seq x y z
N MET A 1 5.72 33.43 13.68
CA MET A 1 5.52 32.41 14.72
C MET A 1 4.20 31.74 14.39
N ASP A 2 4.33 30.64 13.66
CA ASP A 2 3.40 30.07 12.68
C ASP A 2 2.02 29.71 13.21
N PHE A 3 1.01 30.43 12.70
CA PHE A 3 -0.42 30.16 12.92
C PHE A 3 -1.10 29.67 11.62
N ALA A 4 -0.34 29.09 10.70
CA ALA A 4 -0.77 28.86 9.32
C ALA A 4 -0.63 27.40 8.88
N ILE A 5 -1.15 26.41 9.64
CA ILE A 5 -1.45 25.08 9.05
C ILE A 5 -2.69 24.39 9.67
N LEU A 6 -3.62 25.15 10.28
CA LEU A 6 -4.95 24.66 10.65
C LEU A 6 -5.99 24.90 9.53
N PHE A 7 -5.60 24.64 8.29
CA PHE A 7 -6.50 24.64 7.14
C PHE A 7 -6.22 23.40 6.27
N LEU A 8 -6.37 22.22 6.86
CA LEU A 8 -6.72 21.06 6.06
C LEU A 8 -8.24 20.92 6.17
N PRO A 9 -9.02 21.19 5.11
CA PRO A 9 -10.45 20.97 5.15
C PRO A 9 -10.67 19.49 5.49
N SER A 10 -11.57 19.26 6.43
CA SER A 10 -11.96 17.96 6.98
C SER A 10 -12.66 17.04 5.97
N ASN A 11 -12.17 16.99 4.72
CA ASN A 11 -12.77 16.28 3.59
C ASN A 11 -11.74 15.79 2.55
N LEU A 12 -10.51 15.47 2.99
CA LEU A 12 -9.49 14.78 2.18
C LEU A 12 -9.08 13.45 2.85
N VAL A 13 -10.04 12.57 3.11
CA VAL A 13 -9.76 11.21 3.62
C VAL A 13 -9.69 10.18 2.47
N LEU A 14 -9.68 10.62 1.19
CA LEU A 14 -9.83 9.70 0.05
C LEU A 14 -9.09 10.08 -1.25
N GLU A 15 -7.85 10.63 -1.25
CA GLU A 15 -7.14 10.87 -2.53
C GLU A 15 -5.67 10.41 -2.59
N ARG A 16 -5.44 9.10 -2.34
CA ARG A 16 -4.23 8.30 -2.67
C ARG A 16 -3.08 8.28 -1.65
N ASP A 17 -3.33 7.62 -0.53
CA ASP A 17 -2.27 7.11 0.36
C ASP A 17 -1.36 6.05 -0.29
N ILE A 18 -1.67 5.59 -1.51
CA ILE A 18 -0.91 4.56 -2.23
C ILE A 18 0.54 5.04 -2.50
N MET A 19 0.72 6.34 -2.75
CA MET A 19 2.05 6.92 -2.96
C MET A 19 2.85 7.11 -1.65
N ASN A 20 2.24 6.90 -0.48
CA ASN A 20 2.96 6.87 0.77
C ASN A 20 3.59 5.49 0.97
N LEU A 21 4.87 5.36 0.58
CA LEU A 21 5.57 4.07 0.58
C LEU A 21 5.81 3.50 1.98
N ASP A 22 5.88 4.34 3.02
CA ASP A 22 6.09 3.92 4.41
C ASP A 22 4.80 3.38 5.07
N LYS A 23 3.64 3.62 4.47
CA LYS A 23 2.36 3.17 5.01
C LYS A 23 2.29 1.64 4.98
N LEU A 24 2.08 1.04 6.16
CA LEU A 24 1.88 -0.39 6.32
C LEU A 24 0.51 -0.82 5.78
N VAL A 25 0.53 -1.66 4.75
CA VAL A 25 -0.67 -2.30 4.17
C VAL A 25 -1.02 -3.57 4.93
N CYS A 26 -0.01 -4.37 5.28
CA CYS A 26 -0.18 -5.56 6.11
C CYS A 26 0.51 -5.39 7.45
N GLN A 27 -0.27 -5.22 8.51
CA GLN A 27 0.29 -5.11 9.86
C GLN A 27 0.89 -6.44 10.36
N CYS A 28 0.32 -7.59 9.98
CA CYS A 28 0.80 -8.89 10.43
C CYS A 28 2.21 -9.23 9.94
N MET A 29 2.50 -8.88 8.69
CA MET A 29 3.77 -9.18 8.04
C MET A 29 4.66 -7.94 7.88
N ARG A 30 4.22 -6.80 8.43
CA ARG A 30 4.88 -5.48 8.30
C ARG A 30 5.23 -5.15 6.85
N VAL A 31 4.29 -5.36 5.94
CA VAL A 31 4.45 -5.04 4.51
C VAL A 31 3.89 -3.66 4.25
N SER A 32 4.71 -2.81 3.65
CA SER A 32 4.39 -1.43 3.28
C SER A 32 3.99 -1.29 1.80
N ASN A 33 3.45 -0.14 1.41
CA ASN A 33 3.23 0.19 0.00
C ASN A 33 4.53 0.12 -0.81
N GLY A 34 5.66 0.54 -0.20
CA GLY A 34 6.98 0.45 -0.81
C GLY A 34 7.43 -0.98 -1.09
N ASP A 35 7.10 -1.91 -0.20
CA ASP A 35 7.40 -3.33 -0.41
C ASP A 35 6.57 -3.91 -1.56
N ILE A 36 5.30 -3.52 -1.66
CA ILE A 36 4.43 -3.94 -2.77
C ILE A 36 4.95 -3.37 -4.09
N LYS A 37 5.30 -2.07 -4.14
CA LYS A 37 5.88 -1.43 -5.32
C LYS A 37 7.15 -2.15 -5.79
N LYS A 38 8.09 -2.42 -4.87
CA LYS A 38 9.32 -3.15 -5.19
C LYS A 38 9.03 -4.54 -5.73
N ALA A 39 8.06 -5.25 -5.16
CA ALA A 39 7.70 -6.57 -5.63
C ALA A 39 7.10 -6.54 -7.04
N VAL A 40 6.25 -5.55 -7.34
CA VAL A 40 5.73 -5.30 -8.70
C VAL A 40 6.87 -4.95 -9.67
N GLU A 41 7.82 -4.09 -9.28
CA GLU A 41 9.02 -3.76 -10.07
C GLU A 41 9.92 -4.99 -10.32
N ASN A 42 9.95 -5.94 -9.37
CA ASN A 42 10.63 -7.22 -9.53
C ASN A 42 9.86 -8.22 -10.41
N GLY A 43 8.70 -7.84 -10.95
CA GLY A 43 7.89 -8.65 -11.85
C GLY A 43 6.76 -9.43 -11.18
N ALA A 44 6.43 -9.18 -9.92
CA ALA A 44 5.25 -9.77 -9.29
C ALA A 44 3.98 -9.16 -9.91
N ASN A 45 3.31 -9.91 -10.78
CA ASN A 45 2.11 -9.48 -11.47
C ASN A 45 0.82 -10.10 -10.92
N THR A 46 0.97 -11.09 -10.05
CA THR A 46 -0.15 -11.82 -9.44
C THR A 46 -0.08 -11.72 -7.93
N LEU A 47 -1.23 -11.92 -7.28
CA LEU A 47 -1.26 -11.98 -5.81
C LEU A 47 -0.34 -13.10 -5.32
N GLU A 48 -0.35 -14.29 -5.92
CA GLU A 48 0.55 -15.38 -5.53
C GLU A 48 2.03 -14.97 -5.54
N GLU A 49 2.52 -14.35 -6.63
CA GLU A 49 3.92 -13.88 -6.72
C GLU A 49 4.23 -12.81 -5.67
N LEU A 50 3.29 -11.88 -5.46
CA LEU A 50 3.42 -10.85 -4.44
C LEU A 50 3.49 -11.46 -3.04
N GLN A 51 2.71 -12.51 -2.78
CA GLN A 51 2.73 -13.26 -1.53
C GLN A 51 4.03 -14.04 -1.35
N GLU A 52 4.64 -14.57 -2.41
CA GLU A 52 5.94 -15.24 -2.32
C GLU A 52 7.06 -14.26 -1.95
N GLN A 53 7.06 -13.06 -2.56
CA GLN A 53 8.10 -12.06 -2.28
C GLN A 53 7.92 -11.36 -0.93
N THR A 54 6.69 -10.93 -0.61
CA THR A 54 6.43 -10.06 0.56
C THR A 54 5.81 -10.80 1.75
N LYS A 55 5.38 -12.06 1.56
CA LYS A 55 4.62 -12.87 2.55
C LYS A 55 3.25 -12.27 2.92
N VAL A 56 2.79 -11.27 2.19
CA VAL A 56 1.52 -10.59 2.43
C VAL A 56 0.35 -11.58 2.39
N CYS A 57 -0.74 -11.28 3.12
CA CYS A 57 -1.96 -12.11 3.13
C CYS A 57 -1.79 -13.60 3.54
N ARG A 58 -0.63 -14.04 4.07
CA ARG A 58 -0.42 -15.45 4.48
C ARG A 58 -1.05 -15.79 5.84
N GLY A 59 -1.31 -14.77 6.68
CA GLY A 59 -1.92 -14.92 8.00
C GLY A 59 -3.42 -14.55 8.00
N CYS A 60 -3.75 -13.38 8.58
CA CYS A 60 -5.12 -12.94 8.83
C CYS A 60 -5.96 -12.61 7.58
N LYS A 61 -5.30 -12.42 6.42
CA LYS A 61 -5.90 -12.10 5.11
C LYS A 61 -6.76 -10.82 5.03
N ARG A 62 -6.88 -10.04 6.11
CA ARG A 62 -7.69 -8.80 6.16
C ARG A 62 -7.22 -7.69 5.24
N CYS A 63 -5.95 -7.71 4.84
CA CYS A 63 -5.37 -6.72 3.93
C CYS A 63 -5.54 -7.08 2.45
N LYS A 64 -6.15 -8.22 2.11
CA LYS A 64 -6.19 -8.77 0.75
C LYS A 64 -6.72 -7.77 -0.28
N ASP A 65 -7.91 -7.21 -0.06
CA ASP A 65 -8.51 -6.25 -1.00
C ASP A 65 -7.66 -4.99 -1.19
N ASN A 66 -7.07 -4.48 -0.10
CA ASN A 66 -6.20 -3.31 -0.16
C ASN A 66 -4.90 -3.59 -0.93
N VAL A 67 -4.31 -4.76 -0.72
CA VAL A 67 -3.09 -5.20 -1.41
C VAL A 67 -3.33 -5.34 -2.91
N ILE A 68 -4.44 -5.98 -3.30
CA ILE A 68 -4.81 -6.13 -4.72
C ILE A 68 -4.95 -4.75 -5.36
N ARG A 69 -5.70 -3.84 -4.73
CA ARG A 69 -5.89 -2.48 -5.22
C ARG A 69 -4.56 -1.73 -5.39
N VAL A 70 -3.68 -1.81 -4.39
CA VAL A 70 -2.35 -1.16 -4.43
C VAL A 70 -1.48 -1.75 -5.54
N MET A 71 -1.49 -3.07 -5.70
CA MET A 71 -0.74 -3.78 -6.74
C MET A 71 -1.22 -3.37 -8.14
N GLU A 72 -2.54 -3.40 -8.39
CA GLU A 72 -3.13 -2.99 -9.66
C GLU A 72 -2.81 -1.53 -10.02
N GLU A 73 -2.80 -0.63 -9.03
CA GLU A 73 -2.44 0.78 -9.24
C GLU A 73 -0.97 0.94 -9.62
N PHE A 74 -0.05 0.13 -9.07
CA PHE A 74 1.36 0.13 -9.48
C PHE A 74 1.60 -0.53 -10.84
N GLN A 75 0.76 -1.47 -11.25
CA GLN A 75 0.85 -2.09 -12.58
C GLN A 75 0.33 -1.18 -13.71
N ASN A 76 -0.62 -0.29 -13.40
CA ASN A 76 -1.22 0.64 -14.35
C ASN A 76 -0.53 2.01 -14.39
N ASN A 77 0.65 2.15 -13.77
CA ASN A 77 1.44 3.38 -13.68
C ASN A 77 2.77 3.22 -14.42
#